data_AF-A0A8R7U1N5-F1
#
_entry.id   AF-A0A8R7U1N5-F1
#
_cell.length_a   1.000
_cell.length_b   1.000
_cell.length_c   1.000
_cell.angle_alpha   90.00
_cell.angle_beta   90.00
_cell.angle_gamma   90.00
#
_symmetry.space_group_name_H-M   'P 1'
#
loop_
_entity.id
_entity.type
_entity.pdbx_description
1 polymer ?
#
loop_
_entity_poly.entity_id
_entity_poly.type
_entity_poly.pdbx_seq_one_letter_code
_entity_poly.pdbx_strand_id
1 'polypeptide(L)'
;MAPIAALLLLLLLAASGPLRPMLSGAAPLEPVAVSLLAGAQEKGAVCLDGTPPGYHLQRGSGDGSGSWLLHLEGGGWCSTLKDCSGRRMSVLGSSNFMKPLQFAGHGIFDSDEIYNPGDYWCFISNPLAIYLFHLFPCPRSVCLFA
;
A
#
# COMPACT_ATOMS: atom_id res chain seq x y z
N MET A 1 -37.82 -46.56 11.44
CA MET A 1 -37.64 -45.18 11.95
C MET A 1 -36.19 -44.85 12.32
N ALA A 2 -35.37 -45.84 12.74
CA ALA A 2 -33.94 -45.64 13.04
C ALA A 2 -32.98 -45.32 11.85
N PRO A 3 -33.17 -45.82 10.61
CA PRO A 3 -32.13 -45.67 9.57
C PRO A 3 -32.10 -44.27 8.96
N ILE A 4 -33.23 -43.56 8.96
CA ILE A 4 -33.34 -42.21 8.41
C ILE A 4 -32.62 -41.20 9.30
N ALA A 5 -32.69 -41.37 10.63
CA ALA A 5 -31.99 -40.52 11.58
C ALA A 5 -30.46 -40.68 11.46
N ALA A 6 -29.97 -41.89 11.26
CA ALA A 6 -28.54 -42.16 11.05
C ALA A 6 -28.03 -41.56 9.73
N LEU A 7 -28.85 -41.63 8.66
CA LEU A 7 -28.51 -41.04 7.37
C LEU A 7 -28.49 -39.51 7.41
N LEU A 8 -29.45 -38.89 8.12
CA LEU A 8 -29.48 -37.45 8.34
C LEU A 8 -28.29 -36.96 9.18
N LEU A 9 -27.89 -37.73 10.21
CA LEU A 9 -26.75 -37.38 11.04
C LEU A 9 -25.42 -37.46 10.25
N LEU A 10 -25.26 -38.48 9.40
CA LEU A 10 -24.11 -38.62 8.50
C LEU A 10 -24.04 -37.51 7.46
N LEU A 11 -25.19 -37.08 6.91
CA LEU A 11 -25.25 -35.96 5.97
C LEU A 11 -24.91 -34.62 6.65
N LEU A 12 -25.31 -34.42 7.90
CA LEU A 12 -24.94 -33.23 8.69
C LEU A 12 -23.44 -33.19 9.00
N LEU A 13 -22.84 -34.33 9.34
CA LEU A 13 -21.39 -34.46 9.55
C LEU A 13 -20.57 -34.26 8.27
N ALA A 14 -21.11 -34.62 7.11
CA ALA A 14 -20.47 -34.40 5.80
C ALA A 14 -20.62 -32.94 5.30
N ALA A 15 -21.67 -32.23 5.74
CA ALA A 15 -21.88 -30.80 5.44
C ALA A 15 -20.98 -29.88 6.28
N SER A 16 -20.55 -30.33 7.47
CA SER A 16 -19.43 -29.73 8.19
C SER A 16 -18.12 -30.23 7.59
N GLY A 17 -17.73 -29.66 6.44
CA GLY A 17 -16.34 -29.75 5.98
C GLY A 17 -15.38 -29.37 7.11
N PRO A 18 -14.12 -29.84 7.08
CA PRO A 18 -13.17 -29.52 8.14
C PRO A 18 -13.15 -28.00 8.32
N LEU A 19 -13.37 -27.51 9.55
CA LEU A 19 -13.10 -26.12 9.88
C LEU A 19 -11.64 -25.90 9.48
N ARG A 20 -11.42 -25.25 8.33
CA ARG A 20 -10.13 -24.68 8.02
C ARG A 20 -9.85 -23.77 9.20
N PRO A 21 -8.80 -24.03 10.00
CA PRO A 21 -8.38 -23.02 10.94
C PRO A 21 -8.15 -21.79 10.07
N MET A 22 -8.89 -20.72 10.33
CA MET A 22 -8.53 -19.36 9.92
C MET A 22 -7.28 -18.99 10.72
N LEU A 23 -6.21 -19.78 10.59
CA LEU A 23 -4.86 -19.32 10.84
C LEU A 23 -4.48 -18.53 9.58
N SER A 24 -5.20 -17.41 9.38
CA SER A 24 -4.58 -16.26 8.74
C SER A 24 -3.43 -15.92 9.68
N GLY A 25 -2.24 -16.44 9.37
CA GLY A 25 -1.03 -15.96 10.03
C GLY A 25 -1.01 -14.48 9.74
N ALA A 26 -1.37 -13.67 10.74
CA ALA A 26 -1.26 -12.23 10.67
C ALA A 26 0.18 -11.96 10.21
N ALA A 27 0.32 -11.50 8.97
CA ALA A 27 1.61 -11.07 8.49
C ALA A 27 2.12 -10.06 9.53
N PRO A 28 3.34 -10.22 10.05
CA PRO A 28 3.83 -9.32 11.08
C PRO A 28 3.67 -7.87 10.62
N LEU A 29 3.35 -7.00 11.58
CA LEU A 29 3.19 -5.56 11.45
C LEU A 29 4.53 -4.92 11.05
N GLU A 30 5.03 -5.26 9.86
CA GLU A 30 6.30 -4.77 9.36
C GLU A 30 6.07 -3.43 8.67
N PRO A 31 6.81 -2.38 9.06
CA PRO A 31 6.77 -1.11 8.36
C PRO A 31 7.23 -1.27 6.92
N VAL A 32 6.45 -0.77 5.98
CA VAL A 32 6.81 -0.72 4.57
C VAL A 32 7.94 0.27 4.39
N ALA A 33 9.05 -0.19 3.81
CA ALA A 33 10.22 0.63 3.56
C ALA A 33 9.98 1.63 2.41
N VAL A 34 10.75 2.71 2.43
CA VAL A 34 10.79 3.69 1.35
C VAL A 34 11.55 3.10 0.16
N SER A 35 10.95 3.17 -1.02
CA SER A 35 11.57 2.84 -2.30
C SER A 35 11.85 4.12 -3.07
N LEU A 36 13.11 4.33 -3.47
CA LEU A 36 13.48 5.49 -4.29
C LEU A 36 13.12 5.25 -5.75
N LEU A 37 12.67 6.31 -6.43
CA LEU A 37 12.29 6.26 -7.83
C LEU A 37 13.54 6.20 -8.71
N ALA A 38 13.81 5.01 -9.26
CA ALA A 38 14.95 4.81 -10.15
C ALA A 38 14.84 5.67 -11.42
N GLY A 39 15.94 6.29 -11.84
CA GLY A 39 15.95 7.12 -13.05
C GLY A 39 15.32 8.51 -12.89
N ALA A 40 14.93 8.91 -11.67
CA ALA A 40 14.20 10.16 -11.45
C ALA A 40 15.10 11.39 -11.55
N GLN A 41 16.30 11.33 -10.97
CA GLN A 41 17.24 12.46 -10.99
C GLN A 41 17.73 12.77 -12.41
N GLU A 42 17.96 11.75 -13.22
CA GLU A 42 18.34 11.87 -14.64
C GLU A 42 17.25 12.55 -15.47
N LYS A 43 15.99 12.45 -15.04
CA LYS A 43 14.82 13.11 -15.64
C LYS A 43 14.51 14.47 -15.02
N GLY A 44 15.29 14.93 -14.04
CA GLY A 44 15.06 16.19 -13.32
C GLY A 44 13.94 16.14 -12.28
N ALA A 45 13.40 14.96 -11.98
CA ALA A 45 12.41 14.78 -10.91
C ALA A 45 13.14 14.61 -9.57
N VAL A 46 13.10 15.65 -8.74
CA VAL A 46 13.80 15.71 -7.45
C VAL A 46 12.94 16.32 -6.36
N CYS A 47 13.27 16.01 -5.11
CA CYS A 47 12.77 16.69 -3.91
C CYS A 47 13.38 18.09 -3.77
N LEU A 48 12.94 18.87 -2.78
CA LEU A 48 13.43 20.23 -2.53
C LEU A 48 14.93 20.29 -2.22
N ASP A 49 15.52 19.21 -1.71
CA ASP A 49 16.96 19.10 -1.43
C ASP A 49 17.77 18.43 -2.56
N GLY A 50 17.12 18.02 -3.65
CA GLY A 50 17.76 17.36 -4.79
C GLY A 50 17.78 15.83 -4.73
N THR A 51 17.30 15.19 -3.67
CA THR A 51 17.20 13.72 -3.62
C THR A 51 16.15 13.20 -4.61
N PRO A 52 16.24 11.93 -5.06
CA PRO A 52 15.15 11.33 -5.82
C PRO A 52 13.87 11.24 -4.97
N PRO A 53 12.67 11.38 -5.56
CA PRO A 53 11.42 11.09 -4.86
C PRO A 53 11.36 9.62 -4.43
N GLY A 54 10.67 9.35 -3.33
CA GLY A 54 10.48 8.00 -2.78
C GLY A 54 9.01 7.69 -2.52
N TYR A 55 8.66 6.40 -2.50
CA TYR A 55 7.31 5.92 -2.24
C TYR A 55 7.32 4.68 -1.35
N HIS A 56 6.20 4.39 -0.71
CA HIS A 56 5.94 3.14 -0.01
C HIS A 56 5.05 2.28 -0.88
N LEU A 57 5.41 1.02 -1.10
CA LEU A 57 4.63 0.08 -1.90
C LEU A 57 4.24 -1.14 -1.08
N GLN A 58 2.94 -1.31 -0.87
CA GLN A 58 2.37 -2.56 -0.38
C GLN A 58 1.71 -3.27 -1.56
N ARG A 59 2.17 -4.49 -1.85
CA ARG A 59 1.62 -5.28 -2.95
C ARG A 59 0.28 -5.86 -2.55
N GLY A 60 -0.67 -5.74 -3.46
CA GLY A 60 -1.94 -6.42 -3.40
C GLY A 60 -1.80 -7.94 -3.51
N SER A 61 -2.85 -8.65 -3.09
CA SER A 61 -2.96 -10.11 -3.13
C SER A 61 -4.28 -10.57 -3.75
N GLY A 62 -4.40 -11.84 -4.12
CA GLY A 62 -5.64 -12.37 -4.70
C GLY A 62 -6.13 -11.55 -5.90
N ASP A 63 -7.44 -11.24 -5.90
CA ASP A 63 -8.11 -10.53 -6.98
C ASP A 63 -7.72 -9.05 -7.09
N GLY A 64 -7.21 -8.45 -6.01
CA GLY A 64 -6.73 -7.07 -5.98
C GLY A 64 -5.29 -6.87 -6.50
N SER A 65 -4.55 -7.96 -6.76
CA SER A 65 -3.14 -7.91 -7.20
C SER A 65 -2.91 -7.15 -8.52
N GLY A 66 -3.95 -7.01 -9.35
CA GLY A 66 -3.91 -6.26 -10.61
C GLY A 66 -4.42 -4.81 -10.50
N SER A 67 -4.87 -4.40 -9.33
CA SER A 67 -5.53 -3.12 -9.12
C SER A 67 -4.66 -2.19 -8.27
N TRP A 68 -4.82 -0.87 -8.42
CA TRP A 68 -3.95 0.12 -7.80
C TRP A 68 -4.74 1.13 -6.96
N LEU A 69 -4.22 1.44 -5.78
CA LEU A 69 -4.61 2.62 -5.01
C LEU A 69 -3.38 3.53 -4.85
N LEU A 70 -3.46 4.74 -5.39
CA LEU A 70 -2.44 5.75 -5.25
C LEU A 70 -2.86 6.77 -4.20
N HIS A 71 -2.05 6.89 -3.15
CA HIS A 71 -2.20 7.90 -2.11
C HIS A 71 -1.10 8.95 -2.23
N LEU A 72 -1.50 10.20 -2.45
CA LEU A 72 -0.61 11.34 -2.42
C LEU A 72 -0.74 11.99 -1.05
N GLU A 73 0.33 11.96 -0.26
CA GLU A 73 0.32 12.54 1.08
C GLU A 73 0.13 14.07 1.00
N GLY A 74 -0.51 14.63 2.03
CA GLY A 74 -0.61 16.07 2.20
C GLY A 74 0.67 16.70 2.76
N GLY A 75 0.53 17.83 3.47
CA GLY A 75 1.66 18.58 4.07
C GLY A 75 1.74 20.05 3.63
N GLY A 76 0.79 20.49 2.80
CA GLY A 76 0.73 21.86 2.28
C GLY A 76 1.86 22.17 1.31
N TRP A 77 2.02 23.45 0.96
CA TRP A 77 3.07 23.93 0.05
C TRP A 77 3.94 24.99 0.73
N CYS A 78 5.10 25.28 0.13
CA CYS A 78 5.91 26.44 0.47
C CYS A 78 5.85 27.45 -0.67
N SER A 79 5.78 28.75 -0.35
CA SER A 79 5.59 29.82 -1.36
C SER A 79 6.71 30.85 -1.41
N THR A 80 7.64 30.83 -0.45
CA THR A 80 8.78 31.75 -0.41
C THR A 80 10.08 30.97 -0.31
N LEU A 81 11.18 31.56 -0.80
CA LEU A 81 12.51 30.94 -0.68
C LEU A 81 12.87 30.59 0.76
N LYS A 82 12.51 31.46 1.72
CA LYS A 82 12.75 31.23 3.14
C LYS A 82 11.98 30.01 3.68
N ASP A 83 10.71 29.91 3.35
CA ASP A 83 9.86 28.79 3.78
C ASP A 83 10.27 27.47 3.12
N CYS A 84 10.51 27.48 1.80
CA CYS A 84 10.99 26.30 1.09
C CYS A 84 12.36 25.84 1.59
N SER A 85 13.29 26.77 1.85
CA SER A 85 14.58 26.44 2.44
C SER A 85 14.44 25.84 3.85
N GLY A 86 13.44 26.27 4.63
CA GLY A 86 13.14 25.68 5.94
C GLY A 86 12.60 24.26 5.84
N ARG A 87 11.78 23.98 4.82
CA ARG A 87 11.21 22.64 4.57
C ARG A 87 12.17 21.67 3.89
N ARG A 88 13.19 22.17 3.20
CA ARG A 88 14.16 21.39 2.41
C ARG A 88 14.72 20.18 3.17
N MET A 89 15.15 20.37 4.42
CA MET A 89 15.79 19.33 5.24
C MET A 89 14.78 18.67 6.19
N SER A 90 13.64 18.24 5.65
CA SER A 90 12.55 17.62 6.42
C SER A 90 11.91 16.47 5.66
N VAL A 91 11.01 15.75 6.34
CA VAL A 91 10.20 14.67 5.74
C VAL A 91 9.36 15.13 4.54
N LEU A 92 9.06 16.44 4.44
CA LEU A 92 8.31 17.08 3.36
C LEU A 92 9.19 17.71 2.28
N GLY A 93 10.53 17.64 2.42
CA GLY A 93 11.46 18.26 1.48
C GLY A 93 12.54 17.34 0.93
N SER A 94 12.70 16.14 1.49
CA SER A 94 13.83 15.25 1.19
C SER A 94 13.51 13.79 1.48
N SER A 95 13.89 12.90 0.56
CA SER A 95 13.70 11.46 0.75
C SER A 95 14.62 10.88 1.83
N ASN A 96 15.72 11.57 2.19
CA ASN A 96 16.62 11.13 3.26
C ASN A 96 15.97 11.16 4.65
N PHE A 97 14.86 11.90 4.80
CA PHE A 97 14.13 12.00 6.06
C PHE A 97 12.82 11.22 6.04
N MET A 98 12.46 10.59 4.93
CA MET A 98 11.29 9.72 4.89
C MET A 98 11.47 8.53 5.84
N LYS A 99 10.39 8.14 6.50
CA LYS A 99 10.37 7.00 7.41
C LYS A 99 9.57 5.86 6.79
N PRO A 100 9.87 4.60 7.13
CA PRO A 100 8.98 3.49 6.85
C PRO A 100 7.57 3.75 7.43
N LEU A 101 6.54 3.27 6.74
CA LEU A 101 5.13 3.44 7.15
C LEU A 101 4.51 2.11 7.56
N GLN A 102 3.77 2.11 8.67
CA GLN A 102 2.90 0.99 9.02
C GLN A 102 1.55 1.21 8.33
N PHE A 103 1.10 0.25 7.53
CA PHE A 103 -0.22 0.31 6.89
C PHE A 103 -1.29 -0.53 7.61
N ALA A 104 -0.86 -1.59 8.29
CA ALA A 104 -1.76 -2.38 9.13
C ALA A 104 -2.38 -1.52 10.24
N GLY A 105 -3.69 -1.62 10.40
CA GLY A 105 -4.54 -0.82 11.29
C GLY A 105 -4.94 0.54 10.71
N HIS A 106 -4.54 0.91 9.49
CA HIS A 106 -4.75 2.25 8.92
C HIS A 106 -5.84 2.30 7.82
N GLY A 107 -6.99 1.66 8.09
CA GLY A 107 -8.19 1.79 7.26
C GLY A 107 -7.99 1.26 5.83
N ILE A 108 -8.17 2.13 4.83
CA ILE A 108 -8.09 1.74 3.40
C ILE A 108 -6.69 1.25 2.97
N PHE A 109 -5.65 1.52 3.77
CA PHE A 109 -4.30 1.02 3.50
C PHE A 109 -4.05 -0.37 4.10
N ASP A 110 -4.96 -0.85 4.93
CA ASP A 110 -4.81 -2.17 5.54
C ASP A 110 -4.97 -3.27 4.47
N SER A 111 -4.21 -4.35 4.65
CA SER A 111 -4.37 -5.59 3.89
C SER A 111 -5.43 -6.51 4.48
N ASP A 112 -5.89 -6.31 5.72
CA ASP A 112 -6.96 -7.11 6.30
C ASP A 112 -8.31 -6.66 5.77
N GLU A 113 -9.10 -7.62 5.27
CA GLU A 113 -10.44 -7.41 4.71
C GLU A 113 -11.42 -6.82 5.74
N ILE A 114 -11.19 -7.05 7.04
CA ILE A 114 -12.00 -6.46 8.11
C ILE A 114 -11.87 -4.93 8.11
N TYR A 115 -10.66 -4.42 7.87
CA TYR A 115 -10.37 -2.98 7.86
C TYR A 115 -10.48 -2.37 6.46
N ASN A 116 -10.28 -3.18 5.43
CA ASN A 116 -10.36 -2.80 4.02
C ASN A 116 -11.12 -3.87 3.22
N PRO A 117 -12.47 -3.85 3.23
CA PRO A 117 -13.30 -4.89 2.61
C PRO A 117 -13.30 -4.87 1.07
N GLY A 118 -12.46 -4.03 0.44
CA GLY A 118 -12.26 -3.99 -1.01
C GLY A 118 -10.96 -4.69 -1.41
N ASP A 119 -11.05 -5.62 -2.35
CA ASP A 119 -9.97 -6.50 -2.83
C ASP A 119 -8.57 -5.87 -2.86
N TYR A 120 -7.67 -6.40 -2.03
CA TYR A 120 -6.25 -6.12 -1.82
C TYR A 120 -5.51 -5.39 -2.97
N TRP A 121 -5.64 -4.06 -3.05
CA TRP A 121 -5.01 -3.24 -4.07
C TRP A 121 -3.49 -3.16 -3.88
N CYS A 122 -2.74 -2.90 -4.94
CA CYS A 122 -1.37 -2.39 -4.82
C CYS A 122 -1.41 -0.94 -4.33
N PHE A 123 -0.93 -0.69 -3.11
CA PHE A 123 -0.92 0.63 -2.49
C PHE A 123 0.41 1.33 -2.73
N ILE A 124 0.36 2.53 -3.28
CA ILE A 124 1.51 3.43 -3.38
C ILE A 124 1.22 4.67 -2.54
N SER A 125 2.02 4.92 -1.51
CA SER A 125 2.01 6.20 -0.78
C SER A 125 3.22 7.03 -1.18
N ASN A 126 3.01 8.30 -1.54
CA ASN A 126 4.10 9.22 -1.89
C ASN A 126 4.04 10.48 -0.99
N PRO A 127 5.00 10.61 -0.04
CA PRO A 127 5.09 11.78 0.86
C PRO A 127 5.47 13.09 0.16
N LEU A 128 6.08 13.01 -1.02
CA LEU A 128 6.78 14.12 -1.68
C LEU A 128 6.30 14.31 -3.12
N ALA A 129 4.98 14.36 -3.29
CA ALA A 129 4.33 14.44 -4.60
C ALA A 129 4.62 15.77 -5.29
N ILE A 130 5.80 15.88 -5.90
CA ILE A 130 6.15 16.97 -6.81
C ILE A 130 6.31 16.44 -8.24
N TYR A 131 6.69 15.18 -8.49
CA TYR A 131 6.64 14.58 -9.83
C TYR A 131 6.56 13.04 -9.76
N LEU A 132 5.41 12.43 -10.04
CA LEU A 132 5.28 10.98 -10.13
C LEU A 132 4.98 10.56 -11.58
N PHE A 133 6.00 10.57 -12.45
CA PHE A 133 5.86 10.14 -13.83
C PHE A 133 6.58 8.80 -14.07
N HIS A 134 5.80 7.82 -14.53
CA HIS A 134 6.22 6.69 -15.40
C HIS A 134 6.79 5.38 -14.81
N LEU A 135 6.46 4.91 -13.61
CA LEU A 135 7.23 3.78 -13.04
C LEU A 135 6.46 2.82 -12.12
N PHE A 136 5.58 1.94 -12.64
CA PHE A 136 5.23 0.72 -11.90
C PHE A 136 4.96 -0.48 -12.82
N PRO A 137 5.72 -1.59 -12.71
CA PRO A 137 5.39 -2.87 -13.33
C PRO A 137 4.56 -3.74 -12.36
N CYS A 138 3.25 -3.79 -12.59
CA CYS A 138 2.32 -4.90 -12.34
C CYS A 138 1.08 -4.63 -13.21
N PRO A 139 0.40 -5.62 -13.81
CA PRO A 139 0.18 -5.83 -15.25
C PRO A 139 -0.52 -4.72 -16.09
N ARG A 140 -0.82 -3.55 -15.54
CA ARG A 140 -1.35 -2.41 -16.29
C ARG A 140 -0.71 -1.12 -15.78
N SER A 141 0.08 -0.50 -16.65
CA SER A 141 0.78 0.76 -16.46
C SER A 141 -0.19 1.85 -15.98
N VAL A 142 0.03 2.41 -14.80
CA VAL A 142 -0.65 3.64 -14.36
C VAL A 142 0.21 4.82 -14.83
N CYS A 143 -0.24 5.47 -15.90
CA CYS A 143 0.23 6.80 -16.27
C CYS A 143 -0.50 7.81 -15.39
N LEU A 144 0.14 8.31 -14.33
CA LEU A 144 -0.35 9.50 -13.64
C LEU A 144 0.27 10.73 -14.31
N PHE A 145 -0.57 11.50 -15.00
CA PHE A 145 -0.27 12.85 -15.44
C PHE A 145 -0.63 13.82 -14.31
N ALA A 146 0.26 14.77 -14.03
CA ALA A 146 -0.10 16.04 -13.41
C ALA A 146 -0.68 16.97 -14.47
#